data_AF-A0A0E4H0C1-F1
#
_entry.id   AF-A0A0E4H0C1-F1
#
_cell.length_a   1.000
_cell.length_b   1.000
_cell.length_c   1.000
_cell.angle_alpha   90.00
_cell.angle_beta   90.00
_cell.angle_gamma   90.00
#
_symmetry.space_group_name_H-M   'P 1'
#
loop_
_entity.id
_entity.type
_entity.pdbx_description
1 polymer ?
#
loop_
_entity_poly.entity_id
_entity_poly.type
_entity_poly.pdbx_seq_one_letter_code
_entity_poly.pdbx_strand_id
1 'polypeptide(L)'
;MASSSAPVHPARYLSVFFVLLIGVYLLVFLTGDKRAAPKLGIDLQGGTRVTLTARTPDGSRPSREALSQAQQIISSRVNGLGVSGSEVVVDGDNLVITVPGNDGNEARNLGQTARLYIRPVLNSAPAQAAEPKPPAGAAPPGAQPAPPPAGRAGTRRSGRRRPAA
;
A
#
# COMPACT_ATOMS: atom_id res chain seq x y z
N MET A 1 51.23 -20.42 -56.38
CA MET A 1 51.83 -19.29 -55.63
C MET A 1 51.24 -19.32 -54.22
N ALA A 2 51.99 -19.76 -53.22
CA ALA A 2 51.51 -19.80 -51.84
C ALA A 2 51.74 -18.43 -51.19
N SER A 3 50.66 -17.73 -50.83
CA SER A 3 50.77 -16.48 -50.06
C SER A 3 51.29 -16.79 -48.65
N SER A 4 52.32 -16.06 -48.25
CA SER A 4 52.85 -16.09 -46.88
C SER A 4 51.80 -15.50 -45.92
N SER A 5 51.33 -16.29 -44.96
CA SER A 5 50.48 -15.79 -43.88
C SER A 5 51.32 -14.93 -42.95
N ALA A 6 50.94 -13.65 -42.81
CA ALA A 6 51.58 -12.72 -41.88
C ALA A 6 51.54 -13.29 -40.44
N PRO A 7 52.64 -13.22 -39.67
CA PRO A 7 52.65 -13.68 -38.29
C PRO A 7 51.74 -12.77 -37.45
N VAL A 8 50.53 -13.26 -37.16
CA VAL A 8 49.64 -12.63 -36.20
C VAL A 8 50.31 -12.69 -34.83
N HIS A 9 50.37 -11.57 -34.13
CA HIS A 9 50.90 -11.49 -32.77
C HIS A 9 49.72 -11.54 -31.79
N PRO A 10 49.21 -12.74 -31.43
CA PRO A 10 47.95 -12.88 -30.72
C PRO A 10 47.95 -12.15 -29.37
N ALA A 11 49.11 -12.09 -28.70
CA ALA A 11 49.28 -11.36 -27.44
C ALA A 11 49.00 -9.86 -27.59
N ARG A 12 49.43 -9.22 -28.67
CA ARG A 12 49.18 -7.77 -28.89
C ARG A 12 47.69 -7.49 -29.07
N TYR A 13 47.01 -8.31 -29.87
CA TYR A 13 45.57 -8.18 -30.07
C TYR A 13 44.77 -8.45 -28.79
N LEU A 14 45.17 -9.45 -28.01
CA LEU A 14 44.59 -9.72 -26.68
C LEU A 14 44.81 -8.56 -25.71
N SER A 15 46.01 -7.96 -25.68
CA SER A 15 46.28 -6.79 -24.85
C SER A 15 45.43 -5.58 -25.24
N VAL A 16 45.32 -5.29 -26.54
CA VAL A 16 44.45 -4.19 -27.02
C VAL A 16 42.98 -4.46 -26.66
N PHE A 17 42.51 -5.70 -26.82
CA PHE A 17 41.15 -6.09 -26.42
C PHE A 17 40.92 -5.90 -24.93
N PHE A 18 41.86 -6.33 -24.08
CA PHE A 18 41.75 -6.14 -22.62
C PHE A 18 41.77 -4.67 -22.22
N VAL A 19 42.65 -3.86 -22.82
CA VAL A 19 42.70 -2.42 -22.58
C VAL A 19 41.38 -1.76 -22.99
N LEU A 20 40.81 -2.14 -24.13
CA LEU A 20 39.52 -1.63 -24.60
C LEU A 20 38.38 -2.07 -23.68
N LEU A 21 38.37 -3.33 -23.24
CA LEU A 21 37.38 -3.86 -22.30
C LEU A 21 37.42 -3.10 -20.96
N ILE A 22 38.61 -2.90 -20.40
CA ILE A 22 38.82 -2.14 -19.17
C ILE A 22 38.42 -0.67 -19.37
N GLY A 23 38.77 -0.07 -20.51
CA GLY A 23 38.40 1.30 -20.85
C GLY A 23 36.89 1.51 -20.89
N VAL A 24 36.15 0.62 -21.57
CA VAL A 24 34.68 0.65 -21.61
C VAL A 24 34.09 0.40 -20.22
N TYR A 25 34.65 -0.54 -19.45
CA TYR A 25 34.19 -0.84 -18.10
C TYR A 25 34.36 0.37 -17.16
N LEU A 26 35.52 1.02 -17.17
CA LEU A 26 35.77 2.24 -16.40
C LEU A 26 34.83 3.38 -16.84
N LEU A 27 34.52 3.48 -18.13
CA LEU A 27 33.59 4.49 -18.64
C LEU A 27 32.20 4.39 -18.00
N VAL A 28 31.72 3.18 -17.69
CA VAL A 28 30.44 2.95 -16.99
C VAL A 28 30.44 3.52 -15.57
N PHE A 29 31.58 3.51 -14.88
CA PHE A 29 31.70 4.10 -13.54
C PHE A 29 31.93 5.62 -13.58
N LEU A 30 32.48 6.16 -14.67
CA LEU A 30 32.68 7.60 -14.86
C LEU A 30 31.45 8.30 -15.47
N THR A 31 30.63 7.58 -16.26
CA THR A 31 29.46 8.11 -16.96
C THR A 31 28.18 7.46 -16.43
N GLY A 32 27.43 8.18 -15.59
CA GLY A 32 26.14 7.75 -15.04
C GLY A 32 26.06 7.84 -13.51
N ASP A 33 25.02 7.23 -12.93
CA ASP A 33 24.69 7.28 -11.49
C ASP A 33 25.73 6.59 -10.58
N LYS A 34 26.90 6.19 -11.12
CA LYS A 34 28.01 5.47 -10.45
C LYS A 34 27.58 4.16 -9.76
N ARG A 35 26.38 3.67 -10.05
CA ARG A 35 25.84 2.41 -9.54
C ARG A 35 26.01 1.35 -10.61
N ALA A 36 26.76 0.29 -10.29
CA ALA A 36 26.83 -0.94 -11.09
C ALA A 36 25.57 -1.81 -10.94
N ALA A 37 24.52 -1.29 -10.31
CA ALA A 37 23.26 -1.99 -10.12
C ALA A 37 22.33 -1.68 -11.31
N PRO A 38 21.94 -2.68 -12.10
CA PRO A 38 20.91 -2.51 -13.12
C PRO A 38 19.61 -2.02 -12.46
N LYS A 39 18.87 -1.13 -13.13
CA LYS A 39 17.49 -0.82 -12.73
C LYS A 39 16.67 -2.11 -12.85
N LEU A 40 16.19 -2.62 -11.72
CA LEU A 40 15.38 -3.83 -11.71
C LEU A 40 14.01 -3.53 -12.36
N GLY A 41 13.59 -4.38 -13.30
CA GLY A 41 12.23 -4.33 -13.83
C GLY A 41 11.19 -4.77 -12.79
N ILE A 42 9.92 -4.45 -13.04
CA ILE A 42 8.80 -4.75 -12.13
C ILE A 42 8.72 -6.26 -11.77
N ASP A 43 9.07 -7.14 -12.71
CA ASP A 43 9.09 -8.60 -12.50
C ASP A 43 10.13 -9.04 -11.45
N LEU A 44 11.20 -8.26 -11.26
CA LEU A 44 12.27 -8.53 -10.28
C LEU A 44 12.15 -7.70 -9.00
N GLN A 45 11.39 -6.60 -9.01
CA GLN A 45 11.15 -5.78 -7.81
C GLN A 45 10.00 -6.32 -6.95
N GLY A 46 9.15 -7.18 -7.51
CA GLY A 46 7.91 -7.57 -6.86
C GLY A 46 6.94 -6.40 -6.72
N GLY A 47 5.68 -6.70 -6.44
CA GLY A 47 4.65 -5.68 -6.29
C GLY A 47 3.31 -6.27 -5.90
N THR A 48 2.38 -5.42 -5.48
CA THR A 48 1.02 -5.82 -5.15
C THR A 48 0.08 -5.43 -6.28
N ARG A 49 -0.64 -6.42 -6.82
CA ARG A 49 -1.72 -6.20 -7.78
C ARG A 49 -3.05 -6.18 -7.02
N VAL A 50 -3.79 -5.07 -7.15
CA VAL A 50 -5.11 -4.89 -6.57
C VAL A 50 -6.12 -4.68 -7.67
N THR A 51 -7.17 -5.50 -7.69
CA THR A 51 -8.31 -5.33 -8.59
C THR A 51 -9.46 -4.68 -7.83
N LEU A 52 -9.88 -3.51 -8.27
CA LEU A 52 -11.02 -2.77 -7.73
C LEU A 52 -12.21 -2.93 -8.66
N THR A 53 -13.32 -3.45 -8.13
CA THR A 53 -14.59 -3.50 -8.86
C THR A 53 -15.37 -2.22 -8.63
N ALA A 54 -15.71 -1.52 -9.72
CA ALA A 54 -16.51 -0.31 -9.63
C ALA A 54 -17.95 -0.64 -9.23
N ARG A 55 -18.47 0.07 -8.23
CA ARG A 55 -19.87 -0.02 -7.80
C ARG A 55 -20.56 1.31 -8.05
N THR A 56 -21.57 1.29 -8.90
CA THR A 56 -22.46 2.42 -9.12
C THR A 56 -23.53 2.47 -8.01
N PRO A 57 -24.09 3.65 -7.71
CA PRO A 57 -25.17 3.79 -6.72
C PRO A 57 -26.39 2.93 -7.05
N ASP A 58 -26.68 2.79 -8.35
CA ASP A 58 -27.87 2.09 -8.86
C ASP A 58 -27.61 0.60 -9.16
N GLY A 59 -26.38 0.11 -8.93
CA GLY A 59 -25.99 -1.28 -9.22
C GLY A 59 -25.86 -1.63 -10.71
N SER A 60 -26.06 -0.65 -11.60
CA SER A 60 -25.85 -0.77 -13.05
C SER A 60 -24.37 -0.87 -13.41
N ARG A 61 -24.07 -1.32 -14.63
CA ARG A 61 -22.67 -1.33 -15.10
C ARG A 61 -22.09 0.10 -15.12
N PRO A 62 -20.84 0.29 -14.68
CA PRO A 62 -20.17 1.58 -14.76
C PRO A 62 -20.09 2.07 -16.20
N SER A 63 -20.28 3.37 -16.43
CA SER A 63 -20.01 3.97 -17.74
C SER A 63 -18.50 4.09 -17.97
N ARG A 64 -18.07 4.16 -19.24
CA ARG A 64 -16.65 4.34 -19.58
C ARG A 64 -16.09 5.65 -19.04
N GLU A 65 -16.91 6.70 -19.02
CA GLU A 65 -16.53 8.02 -18.49
C GLU A 65 -16.32 7.95 -16.97
N ALA A 66 -17.15 7.20 -16.24
CA ALA A 66 -16.97 7.01 -14.80
C ALA A 66 -15.69 6.21 -14.50
N LEU A 67 -15.38 5.19 -15.32
CA LEU A 67 -14.16 4.40 -15.19
C LEU A 67 -12.90 5.23 -15.51
N SER A 68 -12.94 6.09 -16.53
CA SER A 68 -11.81 6.98 -16.86
C SER A 68 -11.59 8.04 -15.78
N GLN A 69 -12.67 8.62 -15.24
CA GLN A 69 -12.58 9.53 -14.10
C GLN A 69 -12.02 8.83 -12.86
N ALA A 70 -12.48 7.60 -12.57
CA ALA A 70 -11.93 6.80 -11.49
C ALA A 70 -10.43 6.51 -11.69
N GLN A 71 -10.01 6.14 -12.90
CA GLN A 71 -8.61 5.92 -13.24
C GLN A 71 -7.76 7.15 -12.93
N GLN A 72 -8.24 8.34 -13.31
CA GLN A 72 -7.53 9.60 -13.10
C GLN A 72 -7.41 9.96 -11.61
N ILE A 73 -8.48 9.75 -10.84
CA ILE A 73 -8.48 9.96 -9.38
C ILE A 73 -7.50 8.99 -8.70
N ILE A 74 -7.54 7.71 -9.04
CA ILE A 74 -6.68 6.69 -8.45
C ILE A 74 -5.22 6.96 -8.83
N SER A 75 -4.93 7.27 -10.09
CA SER A 75 -3.58 7.66 -10.54
C SER A 75 -3.04 8.85 -9.73
N SER A 76 -3.87 9.88 -9.51
CA SER A 76 -3.50 11.04 -8.70
C SER A 76 -3.22 10.68 -7.24
N ARG A 77 -4.01 9.78 -6.64
CA ARG A 77 -3.76 9.29 -5.27
C ARG A 77 -2.47 8.50 -5.16
N VAL A 78 -2.22 7.61 -6.12
CA VAL A 78 -1.00 6.80 -6.13
C VAL A 78 0.25 7.67 -6.25
N ASN A 79 0.20 8.68 -7.13
CA ASN A 79 1.27 9.68 -7.21
C ASN A 79 1.43 10.47 -5.90
N GLY A 80 0.33 10.76 -5.20
CA GLY A 80 0.34 11.42 -3.89
C GLY A 80 0.90 10.56 -2.74
N LEU A 81 0.96 9.23 -2.88
CA LEU A 81 1.60 8.32 -1.93
C LEU A 81 3.13 8.27 -2.11
N GLY A 82 3.68 8.92 -3.15
CA GLY A 82 5.12 8.95 -3.40
C GLY A 82 5.66 7.67 -4.06
N VAL A 83 4.79 6.75 -4.48
CA VAL A 83 5.19 5.48 -5.10
C VAL A 83 5.39 5.67 -6.61
N SER A 84 6.65 5.66 -7.02
CA SER A 84 7.04 5.81 -8.44
C SER A 84 6.88 4.48 -9.19
N GLY A 85 6.39 4.52 -10.43
CA GLY A 85 6.28 3.33 -11.29
C GLY A 85 5.00 2.51 -11.12
N SER A 86 3.95 3.12 -10.56
CA SER A 86 2.65 2.49 -10.40
C SER A 86 1.81 2.60 -11.69
N GLU A 87 1.05 1.55 -12.00
CA GLU A 87 0.22 1.50 -13.21
C GLU A 87 -1.26 1.26 -12.87
N VAL A 88 -2.16 1.98 -13.55
CA VAL A 88 -3.62 1.84 -13.40
C VAL A 88 -4.24 1.56 -14.76
N VAL A 89 -4.82 0.37 -14.93
CA VAL A 89 -5.43 -0.09 -16.17
C VAL A 89 -6.91 -0.40 -15.94
N VAL A 90 -7.74 -0.05 -16.91
CA VAL A 90 -9.16 -0.43 -16.92
C VAL A 90 -9.29 -1.81 -17.57
N ASP A 91 -9.90 -2.76 -16.86
CA ASP A 91 -10.15 -4.13 -17.32
C ASP A 91 -11.65 -4.44 -17.21
N GLY A 92 -12.36 -4.31 -18.33
CA GLY A 92 -13.82 -4.43 -18.38
C GLY A 92 -14.52 -3.43 -17.46
N ASP A 93 -15.17 -3.95 -16.42
CA ASP A 93 -15.87 -3.17 -15.38
C ASP A 93 -14.99 -2.94 -14.12
N ASN A 94 -13.72 -3.37 -14.14
CA ASN A 94 -12.79 -3.29 -13.03
C ASN A 94 -11.61 -2.35 -13.33
N LEU A 95 -10.95 -1.87 -12.27
CA LEU A 95 -9.66 -1.19 -12.34
C LEU A 95 -8.59 -2.10 -11.74
N VAL A 96 -7.55 -2.38 -12.51
CA VAL A 96 -6.38 -3.15 -12.07
C VAL A 96 -5.25 -2.17 -11.78
N ILE A 97 -4.78 -2.19 -10.54
CA ILE A 97 -3.72 -1.31 -10.05
C ILE A 97 -2.52 -2.18 -9.70
N THR A 98 -1.36 -1.82 -10.23
CA THR A 98 -0.09 -2.46 -9.92
C THR A 98 0.82 -1.47 -9.23
N VAL A 99 1.21 -1.78 -7.99
CA VAL A 99 2.11 -0.96 -7.18
C VAL A 99 3.42 -1.75 -6.99
N PRO A 100 4.58 -1.21 -7.38
CA PRO A 100 5.86 -1.86 -7.16
C PRO A 100 6.25 -1.89 -5.68
N GLY A 101 7.01 -2.91 -5.26
CA GLY A 101 7.54 -3.02 -3.90
C GLY A 101 6.56 -3.54 -2.84
N ASN A 102 6.83 -3.20 -1.58
CA ASN A 102 6.13 -3.75 -0.41
C ASN A 102 4.96 -2.89 0.09
N ASP A 103 4.62 -1.82 -0.64
CA ASP A 103 3.58 -0.83 -0.28
C ASP A 103 2.14 -1.33 -0.56
N GLY A 104 1.95 -2.65 -0.65
CA GLY A 104 0.65 -3.28 -0.89
C GLY A 104 -0.42 -2.94 0.14
N ASN A 105 -0.02 -2.58 1.36
CA ASN A 105 -0.93 -2.08 2.39
C ASN A 105 -1.49 -0.70 2.03
N GLU A 106 -0.68 0.19 1.46
CA GLU A 106 -1.15 1.49 0.97
C GLU A 106 -2.02 1.34 -0.28
N ALA A 107 -1.71 0.35 -1.13
CA ALA A 107 -2.55 0.03 -2.29
C ALA A 107 -3.99 -0.34 -1.89
N ARG A 108 -4.20 -0.89 -0.68
CA ARG A 108 -5.52 -1.17 -0.14
C ARG A 108 -6.30 0.09 0.26
N ASN A 109 -5.58 1.12 0.73
CA ASN A 109 -6.18 2.42 1.07
C ASN A 109 -6.64 3.20 -0.18
N LEU A 110 -6.09 2.90 -1.36
CA LEU A 110 -6.56 3.48 -2.64
C LEU A 110 -8.03 3.18 -2.91
N GLY A 111 -8.50 1.99 -2.53
CA GLY A 111 -9.89 1.56 -2.70
C GLY A 111 -10.88 2.23 -1.73
N GLN A 112 -10.40 2.93 -0.69
CA GLN A 112 -11.28 3.66 0.20
C GLN A 112 -11.80 4.92 -0.47
N THR A 113 -13.12 5.11 -0.45
CA THR A 113 -13.72 6.35 -0.93
C THR A 113 -13.50 7.44 0.12
N ALA A 114 -12.60 8.39 -0.15
CA ALA A 114 -12.42 9.57 0.68
C ALA A 114 -13.63 10.50 0.55
N ARG A 115 -14.61 10.36 1.47
CA ARG A 115 -15.74 11.28 1.59
C ARG A 115 -15.40 12.36 2.61
N LEU A 116 -15.37 13.62 2.16
CA LEU A 116 -15.18 14.78 3.03
C LEU A 116 -16.54 15.37 3.39
N TYR A 117 -16.83 15.44 4.69
CA TYR A 117 -18.02 16.12 5.20
C TYR A 117 -17.59 17.31 6.06
N ILE A 118 -18.09 18.50 5.72
CA ILE A 118 -17.98 19.67 6.59
C ILE A 118 -19.23 19.68 7.46
N ARG A 119 -19.07 19.51 8.77
CA ARG A 119 -20.19 19.53 9.72
C ARG A 119 -20.03 20.72 10.68
N PRO A 120 -21.09 21.52 10.91
CA PRO A 120 -21.04 22.60 11.88
C PRO A 120 -20.91 22.02 13.30
N VAL A 121 -20.04 22.62 14.11
CA VAL A 121 -19.92 22.29 15.54
C VAL A 121 -21.05 23.01 16.26
N LEU A 122 -22.05 22.25 16.73
CA LEU A 122 -23.24 22.82 17.35
C LEU A 122 -22.97 23.33 18.77
N ASN A 123 -22.11 22.65 19.51
CA ASN A 123 -21.75 23.00 20.89
C ASN A 123 -20.23 22.86 21.07
N SER A 124 -19.59 23.90 21.60
CA SER A 124 -18.23 23.81 22.13
C SER A 124 -18.33 23.89 23.66
N ALA A 125 -17.83 22.86 24.35
CA ALA A 125 -17.67 22.93 25.80
C ALA A 125 -16.33 23.63 26.09
N PRO A 126 -16.25 24.55 27.06
CA PRO A 126 -14.97 25.06 27.52
C PRO A 126 -14.13 23.88 28.03
N ALA A 127 -12.83 23.88 27.70
CA ALA A 127 -11.92 22.88 28.22
C ALA A 127 -11.91 22.97 29.75
N GLN A 128 -12.56 22.01 30.42
CA GLN A 128 -12.46 21.88 31.87
C GLN A 128 -10.99 21.53 32.15
N ALA A 129 -10.30 22.38 32.92
CA ALA A 129 -9.00 22.01 33.46
C ALA A 129 -9.17 20.67 34.17
N ALA A 130 -8.35 19.68 33.81
CA ALA A 130 -8.39 18.39 34.48
C ALA A 130 -8.19 18.63 35.98
N GLU A 131 -9.22 18.33 36.79
CA GLU A 131 -9.04 18.30 38.23
C GLU A 131 -7.90 17.31 38.52
N PRO A 132 -6.92 17.70 39.37
CA PRO A 132 -5.81 16.82 39.69
C PRO A 132 -6.38 15.54 40.29
N LYS A 133 -6.22 14.43 39.54
CA LYS A 133 -6.62 13.10 40.00
C LYS A 133 -5.92 12.86 41.35
N PRO A 134 -6.68 12.61 42.44
CA PRO A 134 -6.05 12.24 43.71
C PRO A 134 -5.15 11.03 43.48
N PRO A 135 -3.97 10.97 44.13
CA PRO A 135 -3.10 9.80 43.99
C PRO A 135 -3.89 8.55 44.38
N ALA A 136 -3.88 7.56 43.49
CA ALA A 136 -4.46 6.26 43.76
C ALA A 136 -3.66 5.61 44.89
N GLY A 137 -4.17 5.65 46.11
CA GLY A 137 -3.50 5.03 47.25
C GLY A 137 -3.75 5.68 48.60
N ALA A 138 -5.00 5.89 48.98
CA ALA A 138 -5.37 6.03 50.39
C ALA A 138 -6.72 5.35 50.61
N ALA A 139 -6.69 4.06 50.94
CA ALA A 139 -7.87 3.37 51.46
C ALA A 139 -8.16 3.91 52.88
N PRO A 140 -9.38 4.39 53.17
CA PRO A 140 -9.79 4.63 54.56
C PRO A 140 -9.76 3.30 55.33
N PRO A 141 -9.18 3.24 56.54
CA PRO A 141 -9.25 2.03 57.34
C PRO A 141 -10.71 1.85 57.81
N GLY A 142 -11.43 0.88 57.24
CA GLY A 142 -12.70 0.41 57.82
C GLY A 142 -13.90 0.20 56.90
N ALA A 143 -13.78 0.17 55.57
CA ALA A 143 -14.92 -0.16 54.71
C ALA A 143 -15.00 -1.68 54.41
N GLN A 144 -16.00 -2.35 54.99
CA GLN A 144 -16.36 -3.74 54.68
C GLN A 144 -16.84 -3.87 53.21
N PRO A 145 -16.58 -4.99 52.51
CA PRO A 145 -17.03 -5.18 51.14
C PRO A 145 -18.56 -5.22 51.06
N ALA A 146 -19.15 -4.29 50.31
CA ALA A 146 -20.58 -4.32 50.00
C ALA A 146 -20.87 -5.43 48.96
N PRO A 147 -21.95 -6.22 49.14
CA PRO A 147 -22.31 -7.31 48.23
C PRO A 147 -22.78 -6.79 46.85
N PRO A 148 -22.64 -7.61 45.78
CA PRO A 148 -22.94 -7.20 44.42
C PRO A 148 -24.45 -6.91 44.22
N PRO A 149 -24.81 -5.88 43.42
CA PRO A 149 -26.20 -5.54 43.16
C PRO A 149 -26.90 -6.64 42.35
N ALA A 150 -28.06 -7.06 42.87
CA ALA A 150 -28.95 -8.07 42.31
C ALA A 150 -29.47 -7.68 40.92
N GLY A 151 -29.39 -8.62 39.98
CA GLY A 151 -29.95 -8.51 38.64
C GLY A 151 -31.46 -8.30 38.65
N ARG A 152 -31.92 -7.28 37.92
CA ARG A 152 -33.34 -7.09 37.62
C ARG A 152 -33.74 -7.90 36.39
N ALA A 153 -34.76 -8.72 36.62
CA ALA A 153 -35.40 -9.70 35.77
C ALA A 153 -35.72 -9.24 34.33
N GLY A 154 -35.19 -9.98 33.35
CA GLY A 154 -35.80 -10.11 32.02
C GLY A 154 -36.90 -11.16 32.06
N THR A 155 -38.10 -10.77 31.68
CA THR A 155 -39.32 -11.59 31.63
C THR A 155 -39.16 -12.79 30.69
N ARG A 156 -39.29 -14.00 31.27
CA ARG A 156 -39.42 -15.28 30.55
C ARG A 156 -40.67 -15.26 29.66
N ARG A 157 -40.50 -15.43 28.35
CA ARG A 157 -41.57 -15.95 27.48
C ARG A 157 -41.31 -17.44 27.23
N SER A 158 -42.31 -18.22 27.65
CA SER A 158 -42.40 -19.67 27.67
C SER A 158 -42.15 -20.33 26.31
N GLY A 159 -41.64 -21.57 26.37
CA GLY A 159 -41.09 -22.31 25.25
C GLY A 159 -42.12 -22.93 24.29
N ARG A 160 -41.59 -23.37 23.15
CA ARG A 160 -42.21 -24.44 22.35
C ARG A 160 -41.10 -25.33 21.77
N ARG A 161 -41.04 -26.54 22.33
CA ARG A 161 -40.25 -27.68 21.85
C ARG A 161 -40.55 -27.96 20.38
N ARG A 162 -39.51 -28.23 19.59
CA ARG A 162 -39.59 -29.00 18.34
C ARG A 162 -38.83 -30.31 18.56
N PRO A 163 -39.45 -31.49 18.41
CA PRO A 163 -38.73 -32.76 18.43
C PRO A 163 -38.09 -33.02 17.06
N ALA A 164 -36.99 -33.77 17.12
CA ALA A 164 -36.28 -34.32 15.98
C ALA A 164 -37.07 -35.46 15.31
N ALA A 165 -37.06 -35.46 13.99
CA ALA A 165 -37.14 -36.61 13.08
C ALA A 165 -36.54 -36.16 11.74
#